data_AF-A0A176VWT3-F1
#
_entry.id   AF-A0A176VWT3-F1
#
_cell.length_a   1.000
_cell.length_b   1.000
_cell.length_c   1.000
_cell.angle_alpha   90.00
_cell.angle_beta   90.00
_cell.angle_gamma   90.00
#
_symmetry.space_group_name_H-M   'P 1'
#
loop_
_entity.id
_entity.type
_entity.pdbx_description
1 polymer ?
#
loop_
_entity_poly.entity_id
_entity_poly.type
_entity_poly.pdbx_seq_one_letter_code
_entity_poly.pdbx_strand_id
1 'polypeptide(L)'
;MTFVSGEFRRKTSMFRPMVCNDHNVPGRPIIPPVPSLLEGELESGAAAEETRDYIGDIRETITTQEFLRSRDFGSSQSARPINVDSLSRRKVSQMDLTEISEGADDSRKFDDDLKPARTGTWLNATAHVVTAVIGSGVLGLPWSIAQLGWVVGSIMLIFFAWATFYTSALLADCYRHHVTGRRNYTYMDAVNSHLGKKQVYLCAIAQYLNLLCTSIGYTVTSATSMVAVKRAICFHRNGHEAHCHVSNIPWMILFGGIQIFLSQLPDFSHLKFVSIVAAVMSAIYSFIGLGLSVARVSINKHAKGPVWGTQLSAAQKTWSVFQALGNIAFAYSFCMVLIEIQDTVRGPPKYAMENVTMKKATIWGISITTAFYTTVGCLGFAAFGIHAPGNILTGFGFYNPYWILAIGNICVVIHLVGAYQVYVQPIFAALERVVHNNWPRKNLIGFRLITRTLFVIAVTLVASALPFFNDINGFIGAISFFPLTVYFPTAMYIKSKGKALTSTKELTMIWALRIISGLITLVAIIGSVEGIRSSVQGTKLFHTKN
;
A
#
# COMPACT_ATOMS: atom_id res chain seq x y z
N MET A 1 45.04 36.04 -19.36
CA MET A 1 44.07 37.14 -19.55
C MET A 1 43.02 37.02 -18.46
N THR A 2 43.29 37.60 -17.28
CA THR A 2 42.63 38.81 -16.71
C THR A 2 41.19 38.51 -16.24
N PHE A 3 40.99 38.08 -14.97
CA PHE A 3 40.64 38.88 -13.76
C PHE A 3 39.23 39.53 -13.86
N VAL A 4 38.29 39.40 -12.90
CA VAL A 4 38.21 39.91 -11.50
C VAL A 4 37.01 39.18 -10.82
N SER A 5 37.13 38.47 -9.67
CA SER A 5 37.16 38.89 -8.25
C SER A 5 35.86 39.49 -7.68
N GLY A 6 35.44 39.01 -6.50
CA GLY A 6 34.30 39.51 -5.72
C GLY A 6 33.98 38.69 -4.46
N GLU A 7 34.91 38.63 -3.50
CA GLU A 7 34.63 38.31 -2.08
C GLU A 7 33.77 39.41 -1.44
N PHE A 8 32.90 39.09 -0.47
CA PHE A 8 32.77 39.88 0.78
C PHE A 8 31.99 39.15 1.93
N ARG A 9 32.74 38.86 2.99
CA ARG A 9 32.49 38.93 4.46
C ARG A 9 31.12 38.58 5.12
N ARG A 10 31.27 37.66 6.09
CA ARG A 10 30.92 37.73 7.53
C ARG A 10 29.80 38.69 7.97
N LYS A 11 28.79 38.11 8.66
CA LYS A 11 28.24 38.64 9.91
C LYS A 11 28.01 37.53 10.93
N THR A 12 28.83 37.57 11.98
CA THR A 12 28.59 37.00 13.31
C THR A 12 28.05 38.11 14.21
N SER A 13 26.93 37.86 14.92
CA SER A 13 26.61 38.47 16.23
C SER A 13 25.49 37.62 16.85
N MET A 14 25.77 36.82 17.87
CA MET A 14 25.83 37.20 19.29
C MET A 14 24.45 37.08 19.94
N PHE A 15 24.20 35.98 20.66
CA PHE A 15 23.58 36.00 21.99
C PHE A 15 24.08 34.80 22.82
N ARG A 16 24.34 35.09 24.10
CA ARG A 16 25.16 34.38 25.08
C ARG A 16 24.60 33.03 25.57
N PRO A 17 25.46 32.17 26.17
CA PRO A 17 25.06 30.95 26.85
C PRO A 17 24.49 31.26 28.25
N MET A 18 23.44 30.55 28.64
CA MET A 18 22.98 30.53 30.03
C MET A 18 23.52 29.26 30.70
N VAL A 19 24.50 29.48 31.57
CA VAL A 19 24.96 28.54 32.58
C VAL A 19 23.96 28.61 33.74
N CYS A 20 23.38 27.47 34.12
CA CYS A 20 22.86 27.25 35.46
C CYS A 20 23.34 25.86 35.89
N ASN A 21 24.22 25.84 36.89
CA ASN A 21 24.60 24.66 37.64
C ASN A 21 23.90 24.70 39.01
N ASP A 22 23.66 23.51 39.54
CA ASP A 22 23.41 23.14 40.94
C ASP A 22 22.04 23.46 41.57
N HIS A 23 21.22 22.42 41.79
CA HIS A 23 21.20 21.71 43.09
C HIS A 23 20.18 20.54 43.13
N ASN A 24 20.60 19.45 43.79
CA ASN A 24 19.80 18.46 44.51
C ASN A 24 18.67 17.68 43.80
N VAL A 25 18.95 16.43 43.44
CA VAL A 25 17.95 15.35 43.45
C VAL A 25 18.54 14.13 44.16
N PRO A 26 18.06 13.74 45.36
CA PRO A 26 18.46 12.49 45.99
C PRO A 26 17.57 11.32 45.52
N GLY A 27 18.22 10.18 45.27
CA GLY A 27 17.68 8.83 45.50
C GLY A 27 16.57 8.31 44.58
N ARG A 28 16.94 7.49 43.58
CA ARG A 28 16.05 6.43 43.09
C ARG A 28 16.23 5.19 43.98
N PRO A 29 15.17 4.57 44.51
CA PRO A 29 15.30 3.25 45.09
C PRO A 29 15.46 2.19 43.99
N ILE A 30 16.39 1.28 44.26
CA ILE A 30 16.67 0.04 43.58
C ILE A 30 15.50 -0.92 43.86
N ILE A 31 14.90 -1.50 42.82
CA ILE A 31 13.89 -2.56 42.96
C ILE A 31 14.61 -3.90 43.07
N PRO A 32 14.47 -4.68 44.17
CA PRO A 32 14.96 -6.05 44.23
C PRO A 32 13.95 -7.01 43.57
N PRO A 33 14.40 -8.18 43.07
CA PRO A 33 13.54 -9.16 42.44
C PRO A 33 12.96 -10.10 43.51
N VAL A 34 11.69 -10.48 43.42
CA VAL A 34 11.14 -11.60 44.21
C VAL A 34 9.97 -12.26 43.43
N PRO A 35 9.60 -13.51 43.75
CA PRO A 35 9.65 -14.62 42.80
C PRO A 35 8.25 -15.18 42.47
N SER A 36 8.22 -16.11 41.53
CA SER A 36 7.09 -17.02 41.29
C SER A 36 6.68 -17.80 42.54
N LEU A 37 5.38 -17.91 42.83
CA LEU A 37 4.62 -19.16 43.05
C LEU A 37 3.14 -18.91 43.45
N LEU A 38 2.24 -19.52 42.66
CA LEU A 38 0.95 -20.20 42.94
C LEU A 38 -0.12 -19.64 43.93
N GLU A 39 -1.33 -19.49 43.34
CA GLU A 39 -2.69 -19.89 43.77
C GLU A 39 -3.30 -19.43 45.11
N GLY A 40 -4.53 -18.89 45.02
CA GLY A 40 -5.54 -18.96 46.08
C GLY A 40 -6.27 -17.65 46.38
N GLU A 41 -7.50 -17.54 45.86
CA GLU A 41 -8.63 -16.70 46.28
C GLU A 41 -8.42 -15.65 47.40
N LEU A 42 -8.59 -14.36 47.07
CA LEU A 42 -9.12 -13.30 47.96
C LEU A 42 -9.46 -12.06 47.13
N GLU A 43 -10.60 -12.11 46.44
CA GLU A 43 -11.27 -10.93 45.88
C GLU A 43 -11.98 -10.14 46.98
N SER A 44 -11.89 -8.80 46.89
CA SER A 44 -12.83 -7.75 47.38
C SER A 44 -12.20 -6.60 48.20
N GLY A 45 -11.00 -6.74 48.75
CA GLY A 45 -10.36 -5.68 49.56
C GLY A 45 -9.50 -4.68 48.77
N ALA A 46 -8.60 -5.19 47.92
CA ALA A 46 -7.58 -4.37 47.25
C ALA A 46 -8.14 -3.42 46.17
N ALA A 47 -9.21 -3.82 45.49
CA ALA A 47 -9.86 -2.99 44.47
C ALA A 47 -10.54 -1.74 45.06
N ALA A 48 -10.96 -1.79 46.33
CA ALA A 48 -11.58 -0.66 47.02
C ALA A 48 -10.56 0.38 47.48
N GLU A 49 -9.32 -0.05 47.77
CA GLU A 49 -8.22 0.80 48.22
C GLU A 49 -7.55 1.52 47.03
N GLU A 50 -7.36 0.81 45.90
CA GLU A 50 -6.83 1.37 44.64
C GLU A 50 -7.81 2.39 44.02
N THR A 51 -9.12 2.17 44.15
CA THR A 51 -10.15 3.14 43.72
C THR A 51 -10.16 4.39 44.62
N ARG A 52 -9.79 4.26 45.90
CA ARG A 52 -9.74 5.38 46.85
C ARG A 52 -8.54 6.29 46.59
N ASP A 53 -7.38 5.73 46.30
CA ASP A 53 -6.17 6.47 45.92
C ASP A 53 -6.35 7.19 44.57
N TYR A 54 -7.01 6.55 43.60
CA TYR A 54 -7.32 7.18 42.31
C TYR A 54 -8.28 8.37 42.43
N ILE A 55 -9.27 8.29 43.33
CA ILE A 55 -10.17 9.41 43.64
C ILE A 55 -9.44 10.52 44.43
N GLY A 56 -8.46 10.15 45.26
CA GLY A 56 -7.57 11.09 45.96
C GLY A 56 -6.74 11.94 44.99
N ASP A 57 -6.07 11.30 44.04
CA ASP A 57 -5.23 11.96 43.01
C ASP A 57 -6.03 12.89 42.08
N ILE A 58 -7.25 12.48 41.71
CA ILE A 58 -8.15 13.31 40.90
C ILE A 58 -8.60 14.54 41.69
N ARG A 59 -8.92 14.38 42.99
CA ARG A 59 -9.32 15.50 43.85
C ARG A 59 -8.18 16.49 44.03
N GLU A 60 -6.95 16.04 44.20
CA GLU A 60 -5.78 16.90 44.33
C GLU A 60 -5.48 17.67 43.02
N THR A 61 -5.64 17.01 41.87
CA THR A 61 -5.46 17.62 40.54
C THR A 61 -6.52 18.69 40.23
N ILE A 62 -7.78 18.45 40.59
CA ILE A 62 -8.88 19.43 40.41
C ILE A 62 -8.67 20.63 41.34
N THR A 63 -8.29 20.40 42.60
CA THR A 63 -8.02 21.49 43.55
C THR A 63 -6.83 22.35 43.11
N THR A 64 -5.82 21.72 42.49
CA THR A 64 -4.65 22.43 41.93
C THR A 64 -5.01 23.23 40.67
N GLN A 65 -5.90 22.73 39.81
CA GLN A 65 -6.39 23.48 38.65
C GLN A 65 -7.31 24.65 39.05
N GLU A 66 -8.15 24.50 40.07
CA GLU A 66 -8.97 25.61 40.59
C GLU A 66 -8.12 26.68 41.28
N PHE A 67 -7.07 26.30 42.02
CA PHE A 67 -6.11 27.22 42.61
C PHE A 67 -5.29 28.01 41.57
N LEU A 68 -4.96 27.38 40.44
CA LEU A 68 -4.32 28.07 39.31
C LEU A 68 -5.29 29.00 38.58
N ARG A 69 -6.59 28.65 38.52
CA ARG A 69 -7.63 29.46 37.88
C ARG A 69 -8.05 30.67 38.72
N SER A 70 -7.89 30.62 40.05
CA SER A 70 -8.17 31.75 40.95
C SER A 70 -7.09 32.84 40.97
N ARG A 71 -5.92 32.63 40.34
CA ARG A 71 -4.88 33.68 40.23
C ARG A 71 -5.09 34.65 39.06
N ASP A 72 -6.01 34.37 38.14
CA ASP A 72 -6.19 35.17 36.91
C ASP A 72 -7.44 36.07 36.89
N PHE A 73 -8.26 36.11 37.95
CA PHE A 73 -9.39 37.04 38.04
C PHE A 73 -9.39 37.79 39.37
N GLY A 74 -8.98 39.07 39.29
CA GLY A 74 -9.19 40.02 40.36
C GLY A 74 -10.66 40.44 40.50
N SER A 75 -10.95 40.96 41.68
CA SER A 75 -12.17 41.67 42.13
C SER A 75 -13.23 40.86 42.89
N SER A 76 -13.25 41.08 44.21
CA SER A 76 -14.40 41.51 45.03
C SER A 76 -15.78 40.88 44.74
N GLN A 77 -16.28 40.05 45.67
CA GLN A 77 -17.57 40.28 46.34
C GLN A 77 -17.85 39.30 47.50
N SER A 78 -18.66 39.79 48.44
CA SER A 78 -19.03 39.27 49.76
C SER A 78 -19.59 37.84 49.80
N ALA A 79 -19.11 37.05 50.77
CA ALA A 79 -19.61 35.73 51.12
C ALA A 79 -20.87 35.78 52.01
N ARG A 80 -21.88 34.96 51.70
CA ARG A 80 -22.91 34.48 52.66
C ARG A 80 -22.81 32.96 52.75
N PRO A 81 -22.93 32.35 53.95
CA PRO A 81 -22.83 30.90 54.08
C PRO A 81 -24.17 30.25 53.68
N ILE A 82 -24.12 29.32 52.72
CA ILE A 82 -25.24 28.42 52.42
C ILE A 82 -25.06 27.19 53.32
N ASN A 83 -26.00 27.01 54.24
CA ASN A 83 -26.12 25.82 55.07
C ASN A 83 -26.70 24.69 54.21
N VAL A 84 -25.91 23.67 53.90
CA VAL A 84 -26.35 22.49 53.14
C VAL A 84 -26.25 21.28 54.05
N ASP A 85 -27.28 21.05 54.85
CA ASP A 85 -27.47 19.78 55.52
C ASP A 85 -28.84 19.18 55.18
N SER A 86 -28.80 17.90 54.84
CA SER A 86 -29.94 17.00 54.60
C SER A 86 -30.84 17.29 53.38
N LEU A 87 -30.41 16.90 52.17
CA LEU A 87 -31.26 16.25 51.16
C LEU A 87 -30.42 15.92 49.91
N SER A 88 -30.60 14.70 49.37
CA SER A 88 -30.08 14.21 48.08
C SER A 88 -28.79 13.35 48.02
N ARG A 89 -28.44 12.60 49.07
CA ARG A 89 -27.38 11.57 48.98
C ARG A 89 -27.71 10.34 48.10
N ARG A 90 -28.89 10.30 47.46
CA ARG A 90 -29.32 9.22 46.53
C ARG A 90 -29.50 9.64 45.07
N LYS A 91 -29.49 10.94 44.74
CA LYS A 91 -29.58 11.40 43.33
C LYS A 91 -28.22 11.71 42.71
N VAL A 92 -27.23 12.11 43.51
CA VAL A 92 -25.88 12.46 43.02
C VAL A 92 -25.11 11.21 42.56
N SER A 93 -25.21 10.08 43.29
CA SER A 93 -24.51 8.85 42.90
C SER A 93 -25.01 8.23 41.60
N GLN A 94 -26.29 8.41 41.24
CA GLN A 94 -26.85 7.81 40.03
C GLN A 94 -26.62 8.70 38.81
N MET A 95 -26.64 10.03 38.99
CA MET A 95 -26.35 11.02 37.95
C MET A 95 -24.86 11.01 37.55
N ASP A 96 -23.95 10.89 38.52
CA ASP A 96 -22.51 10.73 38.28
C ASP A 96 -22.18 9.39 37.60
N LEU A 97 -22.83 8.28 38.00
CA LEU A 97 -22.63 6.98 37.34
C LEU A 97 -23.17 6.96 35.91
N THR A 98 -24.27 7.66 35.62
CA THR A 98 -24.77 7.80 34.24
C THR A 98 -23.90 8.73 33.41
N GLU A 99 -23.39 9.85 33.95
CA GLU A 99 -22.48 10.74 33.20
C GLU A 99 -21.09 10.10 33.01
N ILE A 100 -20.60 9.31 33.97
CA ILE A 100 -19.38 8.51 33.82
C ILE A 100 -19.60 7.35 32.84
N SER A 101 -20.78 6.72 32.84
CA SER A 101 -21.13 5.66 31.89
C SER A 101 -21.33 6.21 30.47
N GLU A 102 -21.97 7.36 30.31
CA GLU A 102 -22.16 8.05 29.03
C GLU A 102 -20.85 8.63 28.51
N GLY A 103 -20.00 9.20 29.38
CA GLY A 103 -18.65 9.63 29.04
C GLY A 103 -17.69 8.48 28.70
N ALA A 104 -17.83 7.33 29.37
CA ALA A 104 -17.09 6.12 29.04
C ALA A 104 -17.58 5.46 27.73
N ASP A 105 -18.87 5.53 27.43
CA ASP A 105 -19.44 5.07 26.16
C ASP A 105 -19.05 5.99 24.99
N ASP A 106 -19.00 7.31 25.20
CA ASP A 106 -18.48 8.27 24.21
C ASP A 106 -16.96 8.15 24.00
N SER A 107 -16.19 7.80 25.04
CA SER A 107 -14.74 7.53 24.91
C SER A 107 -14.41 6.33 24.00
N ARG A 108 -15.38 5.43 23.77
CA ARG A 108 -15.24 4.29 22.84
C ARG A 108 -15.59 4.64 21.39
N LYS A 109 -16.31 5.75 21.15
CA LYS A 109 -16.72 6.19 19.81
C LYS A 109 -15.62 6.94 19.08
N PHE A 110 -14.73 7.61 19.80
CA PHE A 110 -13.62 8.37 19.25
C PHE A 110 -12.28 7.82 19.70
N ASP A 111 -11.24 8.02 18.89
CA ASP A 111 -9.87 7.64 19.21
C ASP A 111 -9.07 8.82 19.80
N ASP A 112 -7.79 8.59 20.08
CA ASP A 112 -6.83 9.58 20.58
C ASP A 112 -6.58 10.79 19.66
N ASP A 113 -7.05 10.77 18.41
CA ASP A 113 -7.04 11.93 17.52
C ASP A 113 -8.42 12.60 17.41
N LEU A 114 -9.37 12.25 18.29
CA LEU A 114 -10.78 12.70 18.28
C LEU A 114 -11.51 12.36 16.96
N LYS A 115 -11.08 11.31 16.27
CA LYS A 115 -11.72 10.78 15.05
C LYS A 115 -12.54 9.54 15.40
N PRO A 116 -13.53 9.15 14.57
CA PRO A 116 -14.28 7.91 14.79
C PRO A 116 -13.34 6.72 15.01
N ALA A 117 -13.61 5.93 16.05
CA ALA A 117 -12.77 4.82 16.44
C ALA A 117 -12.65 3.77 15.32
N ARG A 118 -11.41 3.34 15.07
CA ARG A 118 -11.12 2.29 14.09
C ARG A 118 -11.64 0.94 14.58
N THR A 119 -12.20 0.13 13.68
CA THR A 119 -12.78 -1.18 14.01
C THR A 119 -12.06 -2.36 13.37
N GLY A 120 -11.05 -2.13 12.51
CA GLY A 120 -10.36 -3.17 11.77
C GLY A 120 -9.59 -4.15 12.67
N THR A 121 -9.70 -5.44 12.39
CA THR A 121 -8.94 -6.49 13.06
C THR A 121 -7.74 -6.93 12.22
N TRP A 122 -6.88 -7.79 12.77
CA TRP A 122 -5.79 -8.40 11.99
C TRP A 122 -6.32 -9.19 10.77
N LEU A 123 -7.51 -9.79 10.86
CA LEU A 123 -8.16 -10.48 9.74
C LEU A 123 -8.58 -9.52 8.64
N ASN A 124 -9.22 -8.40 9.01
CA ASN A 124 -9.63 -7.37 8.06
C ASN A 124 -8.39 -6.78 7.35
N ALA A 125 -7.33 -6.50 8.11
CA ALA A 125 -6.07 -6.02 7.56
C ALA A 125 -5.40 -7.07 6.65
N THR A 126 -5.39 -8.36 7.02
CA THR A 126 -4.89 -9.44 6.15
C THR A 126 -5.68 -9.49 4.85
N ALA A 127 -7.01 -9.42 4.91
CA ALA A 127 -7.85 -9.40 3.71
C ALA A 127 -7.48 -8.20 2.83
N HIS A 128 -7.33 -7.00 3.39
CA HIS A 128 -6.89 -5.82 2.65
C HIS A 128 -5.50 -5.99 2.02
N VAL A 129 -4.52 -6.54 2.75
CA VAL A 129 -3.19 -6.86 2.20
C VAL A 129 -3.31 -7.83 1.03
N VAL A 130 -4.05 -8.94 1.19
CA VAL A 130 -4.25 -9.92 0.11
C VAL A 130 -4.91 -9.27 -1.10
N THR A 131 -5.95 -8.45 -0.91
CA THR A 131 -6.61 -7.77 -2.03
C THR A 131 -5.77 -6.68 -2.68
N ALA A 132 -4.84 -6.06 -1.94
CA ALA A 132 -3.93 -5.06 -2.48
C ALA A 132 -2.79 -5.70 -3.27
N VAL A 133 -2.32 -6.89 -2.86
CA VAL A 133 -1.26 -7.61 -3.56
C VAL A 133 -1.83 -8.42 -4.74
N ILE A 134 -2.85 -9.26 -4.51
CA ILE A 134 -3.45 -10.14 -5.53
C ILE A 134 -4.28 -9.31 -6.51
N GLY A 135 -3.62 -8.93 -7.60
CA GLY A 135 -4.23 -8.20 -8.70
C GLY A 135 -3.75 -8.67 -10.07
N SER A 136 -3.61 -7.75 -11.03
CA SER A 136 -3.15 -8.10 -12.39
C SER A 136 -1.72 -8.63 -12.44
N GLY A 137 -0.90 -8.38 -11.41
CA GLY A 137 0.48 -8.85 -11.34
C GLY A 137 0.62 -10.38 -11.45
N VAL A 138 -0.39 -11.13 -10.97
CA VAL A 138 -0.39 -12.60 -11.05
C VAL A 138 -0.42 -13.13 -12.49
N LEU A 139 -1.02 -12.38 -13.42
CA LEU A 139 -1.26 -12.81 -14.80
C LEU A 139 0.06 -13.05 -15.55
N GLY A 140 1.11 -12.28 -15.23
CA GLY A 140 2.42 -12.35 -15.88
C GLY A 140 3.46 -13.23 -15.19
N LEU A 141 3.15 -13.80 -14.02
CA LEU A 141 4.12 -14.62 -13.28
C LEU A 141 4.60 -15.86 -14.06
N PRO A 142 3.75 -16.61 -14.78
CA PRO A 142 4.22 -17.73 -15.59
C PRO A 142 5.24 -17.32 -16.65
N TRP A 143 5.02 -16.18 -17.30
CA TRP A 143 5.96 -15.63 -18.28
C TRP A 143 7.27 -15.22 -17.61
N SER A 144 7.23 -14.59 -16.44
CA SER A 144 8.44 -14.22 -15.70
C SER A 144 9.28 -15.44 -15.31
N ILE A 145 8.65 -16.51 -14.83
CA ILE A 145 9.35 -17.77 -14.56
C ILE A 145 9.87 -18.39 -15.86
N ALA A 146 9.16 -18.27 -16.97
CA ALA A 146 9.67 -18.76 -18.25
C ALA A 146 10.97 -18.06 -18.69
N GLN A 147 11.11 -16.76 -18.41
CA GLN A 147 12.35 -16.02 -18.67
C GLN A 147 13.49 -16.43 -17.73
N LEU A 148 13.21 -16.57 -16.44
CA LEU A 148 14.21 -16.84 -15.40
C LEU A 148 14.58 -18.33 -15.26
N GLY A 149 13.66 -19.23 -15.61
CA GLY A 149 13.74 -20.66 -15.34
C GLY A 149 13.20 -21.06 -13.97
N TRP A 150 13.07 -22.38 -13.78
CA TRP A 150 12.54 -23.00 -12.56
C TRP A 150 13.24 -22.51 -11.29
N VAL A 151 14.58 -22.50 -11.31
CA VAL A 151 15.39 -22.21 -10.12
C VAL A 151 15.38 -20.72 -9.82
N VAL A 152 15.87 -19.90 -10.75
CA VAL A 152 16.01 -18.45 -10.54
C VAL A 152 14.65 -17.79 -10.38
N GLY A 153 13.64 -18.21 -11.15
CA GLY A 153 12.28 -17.67 -11.05
C GLY A 153 11.67 -17.88 -9.67
N SER A 154 11.80 -19.10 -9.12
CA SER A 154 11.30 -19.42 -7.78
C SER A 154 12.06 -18.68 -6.69
N ILE A 155 13.40 -18.61 -6.77
CA ILE A 155 14.23 -17.86 -5.81
C ILE A 155 13.84 -16.37 -5.82
N MET A 156 13.61 -15.78 -7.00
CA MET A 156 13.22 -14.38 -7.11
C MET A 156 11.82 -14.15 -6.52
N LEU A 157 10.84 -15.04 -6.73
CA LEU A 157 9.53 -14.93 -6.08
C LEU A 157 9.66 -14.89 -4.54
N ILE A 158 10.48 -15.77 -3.97
CA ILE A 158 10.71 -15.81 -2.52
C ILE A 158 11.48 -14.57 -2.05
N PHE A 159 12.47 -14.10 -2.81
CA PHE A 159 13.21 -12.88 -2.49
C PHE A 159 12.30 -11.65 -2.45
N PHE A 160 11.47 -11.44 -3.47
CA PHE A 160 10.54 -10.30 -3.53
C PHE A 160 9.48 -10.38 -2.42
N ALA A 161 8.97 -11.58 -2.11
CA ALA A 161 8.09 -11.81 -0.98
C ALA A 161 8.75 -11.44 0.36
N TRP A 162 9.96 -11.95 0.60
CA TRP A 162 10.74 -11.67 1.81
C TRP A 162 11.08 -10.19 1.95
N ALA A 163 11.57 -9.56 0.88
CA ALA A 163 11.90 -8.13 0.86
C ALA A 163 10.68 -7.28 1.22
N THR A 164 9.53 -7.59 0.60
CA THR A 164 8.27 -6.90 0.86
C THR A 164 7.78 -7.12 2.28
N PHE A 165 7.88 -8.35 2.81
CA PHE A 165 7.52 -8.65 4.19
C PHE A 165 8.39 -7.87 5.17
N TYR A 166 9.70 -7.93 4.97
CA TYR A 166 10.66 -7.26 5.84
C TYR A 166 10.41 -5.75 5.86
N THR A 167 10.31 -5.10 4.70
CA THR A 167 10.11 -3.65 4.63
C THR A 167 8.73 -3.22 5.12
N SER A 168 7.70 -4.03 4.88
CA SER A 168 6.35 -3.80 5.43
C SER A 168 6.33 -3.87 6.95
N ALA A 169 7.06 -4.81 7.55
CA ALA A 169 7.18 -4.91 9.00
C ALA A 169 7.88 -3.69 9.60
N LEU A 170 8.91 -3.15 8.93
CA LEU A 170 9.55 -1.90 9.32
C LEU A 170 8.61 -0.70 9.16
N LEU A 171 7.86 -0.66 8.05
CA LEU A 171 6.89 0.40 7.77
C LEU A 171 5.77 0.44 8.81
N ALA A 172 5.32 -0.72 9.28
CA ALA A 172 4.28 -0.81 10.29
C ALA A 172 4.68 -0.14 11.61
N ASP A 173 5.97 -0.14 11.95
CA ASP A 173 6.51 0.59 13.11
C ASP A 173 6.59 2.11 12.88
N CYS A 174 6.56 2.56 11.62
CA CYS A 174 6.64 3.99 11.27
C CYS A 174 5.27 4.68 11.22
N TYR A 175 4.17 3.93 11.42
CA TYR A 175 2.80 4.45 11.39
C TYR A 175 2.57 5.61 12.37
N ARG A 176 3.02 5.45 13.62
CA ARG A 176 3.05 6.54 14.60
C ARG A 176 4.41 7.22 14.58
N HIS A 177 4.42 8.53 14.76
CA HIS A 177 5.67 9.26 14.92
C HIS A 177 6.31 8.93 16.28
N HIS A 178 7.58 8.51 16.28
CA HIS A 178 8.27 7.99 17.47
C HIS A 178 8.32 8.92 18.68
N VAL A 179 8.36 10.25 18.47
CA VAL A 179 8.38 11.23 19.58
C VAL A 179 6.98 11.64 20.03
N THR A 180 6.14 12.09 19.09
CA THR A 180 4.82 12.68 19.41
C THR A 180 3.71 11.65 19.56
N GLY A 181 3.92 10.39 19.16
CA GLY A 181 2.90 9.35 19.13
C GLY A 181 1.79 9.55 18.09
N ARG A 182 1.81 10.67 17.34
CA ARG A 182 0.76 11.04 16.38
C ARG A 182 0.66 10.04 15.24
N ARG A 183 -0.57 9.70 14.83
CA ARG A 183 -0.84 8.86 13.66
C ARG A 183 -0.49 9.54 12.35
N ASN A 184 0.05 8.77 11.42
CA ASN A 184 0.14 9.15 10.01
C ASN A 184 -0.95 8.41 9.24
N TYR A 185 -1.90 9.14 8.66
CA TYR A 185 -3.05 8.54 7.96
C TYR A 185 -2.72 8.07 6.55
N THR A 186 -1.67 8.63 5.94
CA THR A 186 -1.24 8.28 4.59
C THR A 186 0.25 8.01 4.55
N TYR A 187 0.68 7.27 3.53
CA TYR A 187 2.08 6.99 3.28
C TYR A 187 2.91 8.28 3.12
N MET A 188 2.40 9.27 2.40
CA MET A 188 3.09 10.56 2.24
C MET A 188 3.17 11.35 3.55
N ASP A 189 2.15 11.28 4.42
CA ASP A 189 2.21 11.88 5.75
C ASP A 189 3.30 11.23 6.61
N ALA A 190 3.42 9.90 6.55
CA ALA A 190 4.50 9.17 7.23
C ALA A 190 5.88 9.63 6.73
N VAL A 191 6.06 9.76 5.40
CA VAL A 191 7.31 10.28 4.82
C VAL A 191 7.58 11.70 5.30
N ASN A 192 6.58 12.58 5.31
CA ASN A 192 6.74 13.95 5.78
C ASN A 192 7.12 14.01 7.26
N SER A 193 6.46 13.20 8.09
CA SER A 193 6.66 13.23 9.55
C SER A 193 8.06 12.75 9.94
N HIS A 194 8.60 11.72 9.27
CA HIS A 194 9.92 11.16 9.59
C HIS A 194 11.07 11.79 8.79
N LEU A 195 10.89 12.02 7.49
CA LEU A 195 11.98 12.37 6.57
C LEU A 195 11.95 13.82 6.08
N GLY A 196 10.84 14.52 6.29
CA GLY A 196 10.65 15.94 5.96
C GLY A 196 10.30 16.23 4.50
N LYS A 197 10.02 17.51 4.23
CA LYS A 197 9.38 17.98 2.98
C LYS A 197 10.13 17.61 1.69
N LYS A 198 11.47 17.62 1.68
CA LYS A 198 12.26 17.25 0.48
C LYS A 198 11.96 15.82 0.03
N GLN A 199 11.80 14.91 0.98
CA GLN A 199 11.54 13.49 0.73
C GLN A 199 10.10 13.24 0.29
N VAL A 200 9.16 14.10 0.72
CA VAL A 200 7.79 14.10 0.21
C VAL A 200 7.74 14.38 -1.29
N TYR A 201 8.54 15.32 -1.80
CA TYR A 201 8.57 15.58 -3.26
C TYR A 201 9.05 14.35 -4.05
N LEU A 202 10.10 13.67 -3.58
CA LEU A 202 10.57 12.43 -4.21
C LEU A 202 9.55 11.30 -4.11
N CYS A 203 8.90 11.16 -2.95
CA CYS A 203 7.83 10.19 -2.73
C CYS A 203 6.64 10.45 -3.64
N ALA A 204 6.25 11.72 -3.79
CA ALA A 204 5.17 12.14 -4.68
C ALA A 204 5.48 11.80 -6.14
N ILE A 205 6.70 12.07 -6.62
CA ILE A 205 7.11 11.68 -7.97
C ILE A 205 6.97 10.16 -8.14
N ALA A 206 7.52 9.36 -7.22
CA ALA A 206 7.47 7.91 -7.31
C ALA A 206 6.03 7.36 -7.24
N GLN A 207 5.19 7.84 -6.31
CA GLN A 207 3.81 7.40 -6.16
C GLN A 207 2.96 7.80 -7.37
N TYR A 208 2.98 9.06 -7.81
CA TYR A 208 2.15 9.50 -8.93
C TYR A 208 2.60 8.88 -10.25
N LEU A 209 3.91 8.67 -10.48
CA LEU A 209 4.37 7.90 -11.64
C LEU A 209 3.88 6.45 -11.57
N ASN A 210 3.94 5.81 -10.41
CA ASN A 210 3.39 4.45 -10.25
C ASN A 210 1.89 4.40 -10.54
N LEU A 211 1.10 5.34 -10.01
CA LEU A 211 -0.35 5.40 -10.24
C LEU A 211 -0.67 5.63 -11.73
N LEU A 212 0.07 6.53 -12.40
CA LEU A 212 -0.06 6.81 -13.82
C LEU A 212 0.28 5.58 -14.67
N CYS A 213 1.44 4.96 -14.45
CA CYS A 213 1.88 3.81 -15.22
C CYS A 213 0.97 2.59 -14.97
N THR A 214 0.50 2.39 -13.74
CA THR A 214 -0.49 1.33 -13.43
C THR A 214 -1.80 1.56 -14.18
N SER A 215 -2.27 2.80 -14.31
CA SER A 215 -3.46 3.15 -15.09
C SER A 215 -3.30 2.80 -16.59
N ILE A 216 -2.10 3.00 -17.15
CA ILE A 216 -1.75 2.56 -18.51
C ILE A 216 -1.78 1.03 -18.59
N GLY A 217 -1.12 0.35 -17.63
CA GLY A 217 -1.07 -1.12 -17.56
C GLY A 217 -2.45 -1.75 -17.47
N TYR A 218 -3.36 -1.19 -16.69
CA TYR A 218 -4.75 -1.64 -16.60
C TYR A 218 -5.49 -1.51 -17.93
N THR A 219 -5.31 -0.38 -18.63
CA THR A 219 -5.92 -0.17 -19.95
C THR A 219 -5.44 -1.23 -20.97
N VAL A 220 -4.13 -1.49 -21.02
CA VAL A 220 -3.55 -2.52 -21.90
C VAL A 220 -4.02 -3.93 -21.52
N THR A 221 -4.05 -4.24 -20.23
CA THR A 221 -4.46 -5.55 -19.72
C THR A 221 -5.94 -5.82 -20.01
N SER A 222 -6.82 -4.87 -19.75
CA SER A 222 -8.25 -5.00 -20.06
C SER A 222 -8.50 -5.21 -21.55
N ALA A 223 -7.80 -4.48 -22.41
CA ALA A 223 -7.91 -4.67 -23.85
C ALA A 223 -7.42 -6.05 -24.29
N THR A 224 -6.27 -6.50 -23.77
CA THR A 224 -5.72 -7.83 -24.04
C THR A 224 -6.70 -8.93 -23.64
N SER A 225 -7.36 -8.79 -22.49
CA SER A 225 -8.38 -9.74 -22.04
C SER A 225 -9.63 -9.71 -22.91
N MET A 226 -10.10 -8.54 -23.36
CA MET A 226 -11.24 -8.47 -24.29
C MET A 226 -10.93 -9.06 -25.67
N VAL A 227 -9.70 -8.88 -26.16
CA VAL A 227 -9.21 -9.56 -27.37
C VAL A 227 -9.24 -11.07 -27.19
N ALA A 228 -8.81 -11.58 -26.03
CA ALA A 228 -8.87 -13.00 -25.72
C ALA A 228 -10.32 -13.54 -25.70
N VAL A 229 -11.28 -12.80 -25.12
CA VAL A 229 -12.70 -13.16 -25.16
C VAL A 229 -13.21 -13.25 -26.60
N LYS A 230 -12.92 -12.25 -27.44
CA LYS A 230 -13.37 -12.23 -28.83
C LYS A 230 -12.73 -13.35 -29.66
N ARG A 231 -11.46 -13.64 -29.45
CA ARG A 231 -10.78 -14.78 -30.07
C ARG A 231 -11.43 -16.10 -29.64
N ALA A 232 -11.67 -16.30 -28.34
CA ALA A 232 -12.36 -17.48 -27.81
C ALA A 232 -13.71 -17.74 -28.49
N ILE A 233 -14.54 -16.69 -28.60
CA ILE A 233 -15.86 -16.80 -29.24
C ILE A 233 -15.74 -17.06 -30.74
N CYS A 234 -14.79 -16.41 -31.41
CA CYS A 234 -14.56 -16.57 -32.85
C CYS A 234 -14.11 -17.99 -33.20
N PHE A 235 -13.11 -18.53 -32.51
CA PHE A 235 -12.62 -19.89 -32.74
C PHE A 235 -13.68 -20.96 -32.39
N HIS A 236 -14.48 -20.72 -31.35
CA HIS A 236 -15.61 -21.59 -31.04
C HIS A 236 -16.64 -21.63 -32.16
N ARG A 237 -17.00 -20.47 -32.73
CA ARG A 237 -18.03 -20.37 -33.77
C ARG A 237 -17.56 -20.83 -35.14
N ASN A 238 -16.32 -20.49 -35.51
CA ASN A 238 -15.82 -20.62 -36.88
C ASN A 238 -14.82 -21.78 -37.05
N GLY A 239 -14.50 -22.51 -36.00
CA GLY A 239 -13.54 -23.63 -36.02
C GLY A 239 -12.10 -23.20 -35.77
N HIS A 240 -11.22 -24.19 -35.60
CA HIS A 240 -9.83 -23.97 -35.14
C HIS A 240 -8.93 -23.31 -36.18
N GLU A 241 -9.27 -23.48 -37.47
CA GLU A 241 -8.52 -22.94 -38.60
C GLU A 241 -8.95 -21.51 -39.00
N ALA A 242 -9.88 -20.90 -38.25
CA ALA A 242 -10.40 -19.59 -38.60
C ALA A 242 -9.38 -18.46 -38.33
N HIS A 243 -9.29 -17.49 -39.25
CA HIS A 243 -8.48 -16.28 -39.06
C HIS A 243 -9.15 -15.28 -38.10
N CYS A 244 -9.05 -15.54 -36.80
CA CYS A 244 -9.63 -14.70 -35.74
C CYS A 244 -8.69 -13.57 -35.31
N HIS A 245 -8.35 -12.65 -36.22
CA HIS A 245 -7.58 -11.46 -35.89
C HIS A 245 -8.47 -10.40 -35.22
N VAL A 246 -8.02 -9.84 -34.10
CA VAL A 246 -8.73 -8.81 -33.32
C VAL A 246 -7.70 -7.80 -32.82
N SER A 247 -7.91 -6.51 -33.12
CA SER A 247 -7.03 -5.43 -32.67
C SER A 247 -7.31 -5.05 -31.21
N ASN A 248 -6.27 -4.65 -30.47
CA ASN A 248 -6.39 -4.16 -29.09
C ASN A 248 -6.97 -2.74 -28.99
N ILE A 249 -6.72 -1.88 -29.98
CA ILE A 249 -6.98 -0.43 -29.88
C ILE A 249 -8.47 -0.11 -29.62
N PRO A 250 -9.45 -0.71 -30.32
CA PRO A 250 -10.87 -0.44 -30.05
C PRO A 250 -11.26 -0.78 -28.61
N TRP A 251 -10.67 -1.83 -28.02
CA TRP A 251 -10.93 -2.23 -26.64
C TRP A 251 -10.28 -1.29 -25.62
N MET A 252 -9.12 -0.70 -25.93
CA MET A 252 -8.52 0.34 -25.10
C MET A 252 -9.36 1.62 -25.12
N ILE A 253 -9.85 2.03 -26.29
CA ILE A 253 -10.75 3.18 -26.44
C ILE A 253 -12.06 2.94 -25.67
N LEU A 254 -12.64 1.74 -25.78
CA LEU A 254 -13.84 1.36 -25.02
C LEU A 254 -13.59 1.43 -23.51
N PHE A 255 -12.48 0.86 -23.03
CA PHE A 255 -12.12 0.92 -21.61
C PHE A 255 -11.95 2.37 -21.16
N GLY A 256 -11.21 3.19 -21.91
CA GLY A 256 -11.04 4.62 -21.66
C GLY A 256 -12.37 5.38 -21.60
N GLY A 257 -13.31 5.09 -22.52
CA GLY A 257 -14.65 5.67 -22.51
C GLY A 257 -15.45 5.33 -21.25
N ILE A 258 -15.39 4.08 -20.78
CA ILE A 258 -15.99 3.67 -19.50
C ILE A 258 -15.33 4.43 -18.34
N GLN A 259 -14.00 4.55 -18.35
CA GLN A 259 -13.27 5.27 -17.30
C GLN A 259 -13.57 6.77 -17.29
N ILE A 260 -13.77 7.42 -18.43
CA ILE A 260 -14.17 8.84 -18.49
C ILE A 260 -15.47 9.03 -17.69
N PHE A 261 -16.47 8.18 -17.90
CA PHE A 261 -17.74 8.26 -17.20
C PHE A 261 -17.58 7.98 -15.70
N LEU A 262 -16.93 6.87 -15.33
CA LEU A 262 -16.77 6.47 -13.93
C LEU A 262 -15.91 7.46 -13.13
N SER A 263 -14.87 8.03 -13.76
CA SER A 263 -14.02 9.04 -13.12
C SER A 263 -14.74 10.34 -12.86
N GLN A 264 -15.93 10.60 -13.43
CA GLN A 264 -16.72 11.78 -13.05
C GLN A 264 -17.49 11.61 -11.76
N LEU A 265 -17.55 10.41 -11.16
CA LEU A 265 -18.30 10.21 -9.93
C LEU A 265 -17.63 11.00 -8.76
N PRO A 266 -18.40 11.85 -8.05
CA PRO A 266 -17.85 12.72 -6.99
C PRO A 266 -17.38 11.98 -5.74
N ASP A 267 -18.05 10.87 -5.39
CA ASP A 267 -18.05 10.38 -4.02
C ASP A 267 -17.82 8.86 -3.91
N PHE A 268 -17.03 8.52 -2.90
CA PHE A 268 -16.47 7.22 -2.58
C PHE A 268 -17.33 6.39 -1.64
N SER A 269 -18.48 6.90 -1.19
CA SER A 269 -19.41 6.17 -0.32
C SER A 269 -19.80 4.80 -0.89
N HIS A 270 -19.73 4.62 -2.23
CA HIS A 270 -19.95 3.36 -2.93
C HIS A 270 -18.67 2.61 -3.39
N LEU A 271 -17.46 3.14 -3.18
CA LEU A 271 -16.23 2.43 -3.58
C LEU A 271 -15.97 1.17 -2.76
N LYS A 272 -16.57 1.03 -1.58
CA LYS A 272 -16.52 -0.22 -0.82
C LYS A 272 -17.07 -1.38 -1.66
N PHE A 273 -18.21 -1.17 -2.32
CA PHE A 273 -18.81 -2.18 -3.19
C PHE A 273 -17.92 -2.46 -4.41
N VAL A 274 -17.42 -1.41 -5.06
CA VAL A 274 -16.53 -1.53 -6.23
C VAL A 274 -15.25 -2.29 -5.88
N SER A 275 -14.66 -2.01 -4.71
CA SER A 275 -13.47 -2.69 -4.21
C SER A 275 -13.73 -4.16 -3.86
N ILE A 276 -14.89 -4.49 -3.27
CA ILE A 276 -15.29 -5.88 -3.02
C ILE A 276 -15.47 -6.64 -4.34
N VAL A 277 -16.18 -6.07 -5.31
CA VAL A 277 -16.36 -6.69 -6.64
C VAL A 277 -15.01 -6.90 -7.32
N ALA A 278 -14.14 -5.90 -7.28
CA ALA A 278 -12.78 -5.98 -7.82
C ALA A 278 -11.97 -7.13 -7.19
N ALA A 279 -12.00 -7.26 -5.87
CA ALA A 279 -11.33 -8.33 -5.13
C ALA A 279 -11.87 -9.72 -5.50
N VAL A 280 -13.18 -9.89 -5.54
CA VAL A 280 -13.83 -11.17 -5.91
C VAL A 280 -13.47 -11.57 -7.33
N MET A 281 -13.52 -10.62 -8.29
CA MET A 281 -13.14 -10.90 -9.67
C MET A 281 -11.66 -11.26 -9.80
N SER A 282 -10.78 -10.62 -9.01
CA SER A 282 -9.36 -10.97 -8.91
C SER A 282 -9.12 -12.41 -8.50
N ALA A 283 -9.83 -12.86 -7.45
CA ALA A 283 -9.78 -14.24 -7.00
C ALA A 283 -10.27 -15.20 -8.10
N ILE A 284 -11.44 -14.94 -8.69
CA ILE A 284 -12.05 -15.83 -9.69
C ILE A 284 -11.12 -16.07 -10.88
N TYR A 285 -10.62 -15.03 -11.54
CA TYR A 285 -9.78 -15.24 -12.72
C TYR A 285 -8.45 -15.93 -12.37
N SER A 286 -7.93 -15.68 -11.17
CA SER A 286 -6.66 -16.27 -10.73
C SER A 286 -6.82 -17.77 -10.45
N PHE A 287 -7.93 -18.17 -9.82
CA PHE A 287 -8.28 -19.58 -9.63
C PHE A 287 -8.61 -20.28 -10.95
N ILE A 288 -9.25 -19.60 -11.90
CA ILE A 288 -9.45 -20.13 -13.27
C ILE A 288 -8.10 -20.39 -13.94
N GLY A 289 -7.19 -19.41 -13.92
CA GLY A 289 -5.84 -19.56 -14.49
C GLY A 289 -5.08 -20.72 -13.86
N LEU A 290 -5.13 -20.83 -12.53
CA LEU A 290 -4.56 -21.93 -11.78
C LEU A 290 -5.14 -23.29 -12.18
N GLY A 291 -6.48 -23.41 -12.20
CA GLY A 291 -7.17 -24.66 -12.53
C GLY A 291 -6.90 -25.12 -13.97
N LEU A 292 -6.89 -24.19 -14.92
CA LEU A 292 -6.53 -24.48 -16.31
C LEU A 292 -5.07 -24.90 -16.44
N SER A 293 -4.14 -24.30 -15.67
CA SER A 293 -2.75 -24.73 -15.61
C SER A 293 -2.61 -26.15 -15.07
N VAL A 294 -3.29 -26.49 -13.97
CA VAL A 294 -3.32 -27.85 -13.42
C VAL A 294 -3.83 -28.82 -14.48
N ALA A 295 -4.99 -28.54 -15.10
CA ALA A 295 -5.57 -29.40 -16.13
C ALA A 295 -4.61 -29.63 -17.30
N ARG A 296 -3.92 -28.57 -17.76
CA ARG A 296 -2.95 -28.66 -18.85
C ARG A 296 -1.74 -29.51 -18.46
N VAL A 297 -1.21 -29.38 -17.25
CA VAL A 297 -0.11 -30.22 -16.74
C VAL A 297 -0.55 -31.68 -16.64
N SER A 298 -1.75 -31.95 -16.14
CA SER A 298 -2.31 -33.31 -16.07
C SER A 298 -2.44 -33.95 -17.46
N ILE A 299 -2.87 -33.18 -18.47
CA ILE A 299 -2.94 -33.64 -19.87
C ILE A 299 -1.55 -33.92 -20.44
N ASN A 300 -0.58 -33.03 -20.19
CA ASN A 300 0.80 -33.20 -20.67
C ASN A 300 1.51 -34.40 -20.02
N LYS A 301 1.05 -34.86 -18.84
CA LYS A 301 1.68 -35.88 -17.99
C LYS A 301 3.11 -35.56 -17.50
N HIS A 302 3.61 -34.36 -17.78
CA HIS A 302 4.90 -33.86 -17.30
C HIS A 302 4.92 -32.32 -17.26
N ALA A 303 5.80 -31.76 -16.44
CA ALA A 303 6.05 -30.32 -16.41
C ALA A 303 6.95 -29.91 -17.58
N LYS A 304 6.58 -28.84 -18.29
CA LYS A 304 7.36 -28.25 -19.38
C LYS A 304 8.36 -27.22 -18.86
N GLY A 305 9.29 -26.86 -19.74
CA GLY A 305 10.20 -25.74 -19.54
C GLY A 305 11.57 -26.15 -18.98
N PRO A 306 12.66 -25.59 -19.51
CA PRO A 306 14.02 -25.88 -19.05
C PRO A 306 14.29 -25.27 -17.67
N VAL A 307 15.25 -25.86 -16.96
CA VAL A 307 15.70 -25.42 -15.61
C VAL A 307 16.15 -23.96 -15.61
N TRP A 308 16.82 -23.53 -16.68
CA TRP A 308 17.48 -22.21 -16.79
C TRP A 308 16.73 -21.20 -17.67
N GLY A 309 15.43 -21.41 -17.90
CA GLY A 309 14.58 -20.46 -18.62
C GLY A 309 14.83 -20.43 -20.12
N THR A 310 14.46 -19.32 -20.78
CA THR A 310 14.47 -19.24 -22.24
C THR A 310 15.84 -19.53 -22.86
N GLN A 311 15.80 -20.07 -24.08
CA GLN A 311 16.95 -20.46 -24.89
C GLN A 311 17.20 -19.44 -26.01
N LEU A 312 17.00 -18.15 -25.70
CA LEU A 312 17.28 -17.03 -26.61
C LEU A 312 18.78 -16.76 -26.68
N SER A 313 19.20 -15.90 -27.63
CA SER A 313 20.56 -15.36 -27.64
C SER A 313 20.88 -14.69 -26.30
N ALA A 314 22.17 -14.66 -25.91
CA ALA A 314 22.58 -14.13 -24.61
C ALA A 314 22.07 -12.70 -24.32
N ALA A 315 22.09 -11.83 -25.34
CA ALA A 315 21.58 -10.46 -25.22
C ALA A 315 20.06 -10.44 -25.00
N GLN A 316 19.28 -11.14 -25.83
CA GLN A 316 17.82 -11.17 -25.72
C GLN A 316 17.35 -11.82 -24.42
N LYS A 317 18.05 -12.88 -23.97
CA LYS A 317 17.80 -13.52 -22.68
C LYS A 317 18.04 -12.55 -21.53
N THR A 318 19.12 -11.78 -21.58
CA THR A 318 19.45 -10.78 -20.55
C THR A 318 18.34 -9.73 -20.41
N TRP A 319 17.87 -9.16 -21.52
CA TRP A 319 16.79 -8.17 -21.50
C TRP A 319 15.47 -8.75 -20.97
N SER A 320 15.13 -9.97 -21.40
CA SER A 320 13.91 -10.65 -20.95
C SER A 320 13.95 -11.01 -19.45
N VAL A 321 15.12 -11.41 -18.95
CA VAL A 321 15.35 -11.67 -17.51
C VAL A 321 15.19 -10.40 -16.71
N PHE A 322 15.80 -9.29 -17.15
CA PHE A 322 15.67 -8.00 -16.47
C PHE A 322 14.23 -7.52 -16.41
N GLN A 323 13.50 -7.63 -17.52
CA GLN A 323 12.07 -7.33 -17.57
C GLN A 323 11.25 -8.24 -16.63
N ALA A 324 11.56 -9.54 -16.58
CA ALA A 324 10.89 -10.49 -15.70
C ALA A 324 11.08 -10.16 -14.22
N LEU A 325 12.24 -9.63 -13.81
CA LEU A 325 12.46 -9.13 -12.46
C LEU A 325 11.52 -7.95 -12.14
N GLY A 326 11.34 -7.02 -13.08
CA GLY A 326 10.37 -5.94 -12.96
C GLY A 326 8.93 -6.45 -12.83
N ASN A 327 8.54 -7.45 -13.62
CA ASN A 327 7.21 -8.06 -13.54
C ASN A 327 6.95 -8.72 -12.17
N ILE A 328 7.95 -9.41 -11.61
CA ILE A 328 7.81 -9.99 -10.27
C ILE A 328 7.74 -8.89 -9.21
N ALA A 329 8.55 -7.84 -9.35
CA ALA A 329 8.52 -6.68 -8.46
C ALA A 329 7.14 -6.01 -8.44
N PHE A 330 6.51 -5.86 -9.62
CA PHE A 330 5.15 -5.35 -9.75
C PHE A 330 4.14 -6.19 -8.97
N ALA A 331 4.24 -7.52 -9.03
CA ALA A 331 3.31 -8.41 -8.35
C ALA A 331 3.31 -8.26 -6.81
N TYR A 332 4.45 -7.88 -6.21
CA TYR A 332 4.58 -7.68 -4.76
C TYR A 332 4.49 -6.20 -4.30
N SER A 333 4.13 -5.28 -5.20
CA SER A 333 4.15 -3.84 -4.92
C SER A 333 2.86 -3.37 -4.23
N PHE A 334 2.76 -3.52 -2.89
CA PHE A 334 1.63 -3.01 -2.09
C PHE A 334 2.01 -2.06 -0.94
N CYS A 335 3.30 -1.98 -0.56
CA CYS A 335 3.75 -1.20 0.60
C CYS A 335 3.28 0.26 0.59
N MET A 336 3.04 0.85 -0.59
CA MET A 336 2.59 2.22 -0.73
C MET A 336 1.18 2.50 -0.17
N VAL A 337 0.36 1.47 0.07
CA VAL A 337 -0.96 1.58 0.71
C VAL A 337 -1.00 0.98 2.12
N LEU A 338 0.15 0.52 2.64
CA LEU A 338 0.19 -0.19 3.92
C LEU A 338 -0.22 0.69 5.10
N ILE A 339 0.17 1.97 5.08
CA ILE A 339 -0.15 2.92 6.15
C ILE A 339 -1.66 3.19 6.18
N GLU A 340 -2.28 3.33 5.03
CA GLU A 340 -3.72 3.51 4.87
C GLU A 340 -4.49 2.27 5.33
N ILE A 341 -3.99 1.05 5.06
CA ILE A 341 -4.55 -0.19 5.60
C ILE A 341 -4.41 -0.21 7.12
N GLN A 342 -3.24 0.15 7.64
CA GLN A 342 -2.99 0.19 9.08
C GLN A 342 -3.85 1.23 9.81
N ASP A 343 -4.20 2.34 9.16
CA ASP A 343 -5.10 3.34 9.72
C ASP A 343 -6.55 2.84 9.87
N THR A 344 -6.90 1.69 9.29
CA THR A 344 -8.21 1.05 9.54
C THR A 344 -8.23 0.16 10.77
N VAL A 345 -7.04 -0.22 11.28
CA VAL A 345 -6.89 -1.17 12.39
C VAL A 345 -7.29 -0.52 13.70
N ARG A 346 -8.09 -1.23 14.50
CA ARG A 346 -8.49 -0.82 15.83
C ARG A 346 -7.27 -0.57 16.70
N GLY A 347 -7.18 0.65 17.24
CA GLY A 347 -6.28 0.97 18.34
C GLY A 347 -6.77 0.30 19.63
N PRO A 348 -5.91 -0.33 20.44
CA PRO A 348 -6.27 -0.78 21.79
C PRO A 348 -6.55 0.41 22.72
N PRO A 349 -7.16 0.20 23.90
CA PRO A 349 -7.33 1.23 24.93
C PRO A 349 -6.01 1.79 25.49
N LYS A 350 -4.88 1.09 25.27
CA LYS A 350 -3.52 1.53 25.62
C LYS A 350 -2.61 1.29 24.42
N TYR A 351 -2.15 2.38 23.81
CA TYR A 351 -1.19 2.51 22.72
C TYR A 351 -0.20 1.33 22.57
N ALA A 352 0.08 0.93 21.31
CA ALA A 352 1.16 0.01 20.85
C ALA A 352 0.74 -1.38 20.30
N MET A 353 -0.52 -1.61 19.93
CA MET A 353 -0.89 -2.85 19.22
C MET A 353 -1.19 -2.69 17.72
N GLU A 354 -1.24 -1.47 17.16
CA GLU A 354 -1.53 -1.29 15.73
C GLU A 354 -0.43 -1.88 14.85
N ASN A 355 0.85 -1.62 15.19
CA ASN A 355 2.00 -2.17 14.48
C ASN A 355 2.11 -3.69 14.66
N VAL A 356 1.83 -4.21 15.86
CA VAL A 356 1.80 -5.67 16.13
C VAL A 356 0.72 -6.34 15.30
N THR A 357 -0.48 -5.77 15.29
CA THR A 357 -1.62 -6.22 14.49
C THR A 357 -1.29 -6.17 13.01
N MET A 358 -0.69 -5.08 12.54
CA MET A 358 -0.34 -4.92 11.13
C MET A 358 0.80 -5.85 10.69
N LYS A 359 1.80 -6.10 11.55
CA LYS A 359 2.85 -7.10 11.31
C LYS A 359 2.27 -8.51 11.21
N LYS A 360 1.34 -8.86 12.13
CA LYS A 360 0.58 -10.13 12.05
C LYS A 360 -0.26 -10.20 10.78
N ALA A 361 -0.91 -9.11 10.39
CA ALA A 361 -1.70 -9.07 9.17
C ALA A 361 -0.84 -9.28 7.92
N THR A 362 0.34 -8.66 7.91
CA THR A 362 1.31 -8.67 6.82
C THR A 362 1.97 -10.04 6.65
N ILE A 363 2.38 -10.70 7.75
CA ILE A 363 2.96 -12.05 7.64
C ILE A 363 1.97 -13.03 7.02
N TRP A 364 0.71 -13.00 7.45
CA TRP A 364 -0.34 -13.85 6.87
C TRP A 364 -0.65 -13.46 5.43
N GLY A 365 -0.85 -12.17 5.15
CA GLY A 365 -1.21 -11.69 3.81
C GLY A 365 -0.15 -11.99 2.76
N ILE A 366 1.13 -11.75 3.08
CA ILE A 366 2.24 -12.05 2.17
C ILE A 366 2.45 -13.56 2.06
N SER A 367 2.32 -14.34 3.13
CA SER A 367 2.46 -15.80 3.05
C SER A 367 1.40 -16.42 2.14
N ILE A 368 0.13 -16.05 2.31
CA ILE A 368 -0.99 -16.50 1.46
C ILE A 368 -0.72 -16.12 0.01
N THR A 369 -0.34 -14.86 -0.23
CA THR A 369 -0.09 -14.37 -1.59
C THR A 369 1.12 -15.04 -2.24
N THR A 370 2.19 -15.26 -1.48
CA THR A 370 3.42 -15.92 -1.97
C THR A 370 3.15 -17.37 -2.34
N ALA A 371 2.42 -18.09 -1.50
CA ALA A 371 1.98 -19.45 -1.82
C ALA A 371 1.18 -19.45 -3.11
N PHE A 372 0.18 -18.57 -3.21
CA PHE A 372 -0.67 -18.45 -4.39
C PHE A 372 0.11 -18.10 -5.67
N TYR A 373 0.98 -17.09 -5.60
CA TYR A 373 1.81 -16.63 -6.72
C TYR A 373 2.83 -17.67 -7.17
N THR A 374 3.44 -18.37 -6.22
CA THR A 374 4.36 -19.47 -6.54
C THR A 374 3.58 -20.58 -7.23
N THR A 375 2.39 -20.94 -6.74
CA THR A 375 1.57 -21.97 -7.39
C THR A 375 1.14 -21.54 -8.79
N VAL A 376 0.58 -20.34 -8.98
CA VAL A 376 0.13 -19.86 -10.30
C VAL A 376 1.31 -19.71 -11.27
N GLY A 377 2.41 -19.09 -10.84
CA GLY A 377 3.60 -18.90 -11.65
C GLY A 377 4.21 -20.23 -12.07
N CYS A 378 4.49 -21.12 -11.11
CA CYS A 378 5.15 -22.40 -11.37
C CYS A 378 4.26 -23.36 -12.16
N LEU A 379 2.96 -23.48 -11.84
CA LEU A 379 2.07 -24.35 -12.62
C LEU A 379 1.76 -23.78 -14.00
N GLY A 380 1.68 -22.45 -14.13
CA GLY A 380 1.62 -21.81 -15.44
C GLY A 380 2.86 -22.12 -16.27
N PHE A 381 4.05 -22.06 -15.68
CA PHE A 381 5.28 -22.44 -16.38
C PHE A 381 5.33 -23.95 -16.68
N ALA A 382 4.91 -24.83 -15.77
CA ALA A 382 4.78 -26.27 -16.05
C ALA A 382 3.81 -26.54 -17.22
N ALA A 383 2.74 -25.76 -17.35
CA ALA A 383 1.74 -25.93 -18.40
C ALA A 383 2.26 -25.51 -19.79
N PHE A 384 3.04 -24.43 -19.85
CA PHE A 384 3.41 -23.76 -21.12
C PHE A 384 4.90 -23.81 -21.48
N GLY A 385 5.79 -24.07 -20.52
CA GLY A 385 7.24 -23.98 -20.69
C GLY A 385 7.68 -22.59 -21.15
N ILE A 386 8.65 -22.52 -22.06
CA ILE A 386 9.18 -21.26 -22.61
C ILE A 386 8.14 -20.43 -23.38
N HIS A 387 6.97 -21.02 -23.69
CA HIS A 387 5.86 -20.37 -24.39
C HIS A 387 4.79 -19.83 -23.44
N ALA A 388 5.09 -19.72 -22.13
CA ALA A 388 4.17 -19.11 -21.18
C ALA A 388 3.76 -17.70 -21.66
N PRO A 389 2.46 -17.42 -21.77
CA PRO A 389 1.99 -16.12 -22.26
C PRO A 389 2.21 -15.03 -21.20
N GLY A 390 2.36 -13.77 -21.63
CA GLY A 390 2.42 -12.63 -20.72
C GLY A 390 1.17 -12.49 -19.85
N ASN A 391 0.01 -12.92 -20.34
CA ASN A 391 -1.18 -13.10 -19.52
C ASN A 391 -1.56 -14.58 -19.54
N ILE A 392 -1.52 -15.26 -18.38
CA ILE A 392 -1.80 -16.70 -18.25
C ILE A 392 -3.11 -17.12 -18.96
N LEU A 393 -4.14 -16.27 -18.92
CA LEU A 393 -5.45 -16.52 -19.52
C LEU A 393 -5.50 -16.33 -21.04
N THR A 394 -4.38 -16.05 -21.70
CA THR A 394 -4.30 -15.97 -23.17
C THR A 394 -3.56 -17.16 -23.79
N GLY A 395 -3.02 -18.09 -22.97
CA GLY A 395 -2.20 -19.21 -23.46
C GLY A 395 -2.93 -20.52 -23.68
N PHE A 396 -4.11 -20.73 -23.08
CA PHE A 396 -4.75 -22.05 -22.99
C PHE A 396 -5.33 -22.61 -24.30
N GLY A 397 -5.23 -21.88 -25.41
CA GLY A 397 -5.90 -22.22 -26.66
C GLY A 397 -7.40 -21.90 -26.59
N PHE A 398 -7.95 -21.34 -27.66
CA PHE A 398 -9.27 -20.72 -27.69
C PHE A 398 -10.42 -21.71 -27.93
N TYR A 399 -10.28 -22.94 -27.47
CA TYR A 399 -11.05 -24.06 -28.03
C TYR A 399 -12.03 -24.66 -27.03
N ASN A 400 -11.56 -25.38 -26.01
CA ASN A 400 -12.43 -25.94 -24.97
C ASN A 400 -11.72 -26.03 -23.61
N PRO A 401 -12.40 -25.65 -22.50
CA PRO A 401 -13.69 -24.95 -22.45
C PRO A 401 -13.53 -23.44 -22.70
N TYR A 402 -13.90 -22.97 -23.90
CA TYR A 402 -13.79 -21.56 -24.29
C TYR A 402 -14.55 -20.60 -23.36
N TRP A 403 -15.66 -21.06 -22.77
CA TRP A 403 -16.50 -20.28 -21.87
C TRP A 403 -15.80 -19.98 -20.53
N ILE A 404 -15.03 -20.93 -19.98
CA ILE A 404 -14.23 -20.70 -18.74
C ILE A 404 -13.18 -19.63 -19.02
N LEU A 405 -12.52 -19.71 -20.17
CA LEU A 405 -11.52 -18.73 -20.60
C LEU A 405 -12.14 -17.34 -20.79
N ALA A 406 -13.33 -17.28 -21.38
CA ALA A 406 -14.08 -16.04 -21.56
C ALA A 406 -14.49 -15.43 -20.22
N ILE A 407 -15.03 -16.23 -19.30
CA ILE A 407 -15.39 -15.78 -17.93
C ILE A 407 -14.15 -15.24 -17.22
N GLY A 408 -13.02 -15.97 -17.24
CA GLY A 408 -11.78 -15.51 -16.60
C GLY A 408 -11.32 -14.15 -17.12
N ASN A 409 -11.32 -13.95 -18.44
CA ASN A 409 -10.94 -12.67 -19.04
C ASN A 409 -11.97 -11.55 -18.79
N ILE A 410 -13.27 -11.85 -18.73
CA ILE A 410 -14.30 -10.88 -18.33
C ILE A 410 -14.09 -10.45 -16.86
N CYS A 411 -13.78 -11.40 -15.97
CA CYS A 411 -13.42 -11.11 -14.58
C CYS A 411 -12.20 -10.18 -14.49
N VAL A 412 -11.16 -10.39 -15.32
CA VAL A 412 -10.02 -9.45 -15.40
C VAL A 412 -10.51 -8.04 -15.75
N VAL A 413 -11.37 -7.89 -16.75
CA VAL A 413 -11.87 -6.58 -17.17
C VAL A 413 -12.67 -5.90 -16.06
N ILE A 414 -13.59 -6.62 -15.41
CA ILE A 414 -14.39 -6.07 -14.29
C ILE A 414 -13.49 -5.67 -13.12
N HIS A 415 -12.51 -6.51 -12.76
CA HIS A 415 -11.51 -6.18 -11.73
C HIS A 415 -10.81 -4.87 -12.07
N LEU A 416 -10.27 -4.75 -13.28
CA LEU A 416 -9.49 -3.59 -13.68
C LEU A 416 -10.32 -2.32 -13.84
N VAL A 417 -11.62 -2.43 -14.15
CA VAL A 417 -12.51 -1.27 -14.12
C VAL A 417 -12.57 -0.67 -12.71
N GLY A 418 -12.73 -1.50 -11.68
CA GLY A 418 -12.75 -1.05 -10.29
C GLY A 418 -11.39 -0.61 -9.76
N ALA A 419 -10.34 -1.38 -10.05
CA ALA A 419 -8.97 -1.07 -9.62
C ALA A 419 -8.48 0.26 -10.21
N TYR A 420 -8.79 0.54 -11.49
CA TYR A 420 -8.45 1.81 -12.12
C TYR A 420 -9.02 2.99 -11.34
N GLN A 421 -10.28 2.93 -10.92
CA GLN A 421 -10.91 3.98 -10.13
C GLN A 421 -10.21 4.18 -8.78
N VAL A 422 -9.80 3.12 -8.09
CA VAL A 422 -9.05 3.27 -6.83
C VAL A 422 -7.70 3.98 -7.07
N TYR A 423 -7.02 3.70 -8.18
CA TYR A 423 -5.69 4.22 -8.48
C TYR A 423 -5.66 5.67 -9.00
N VAL A 424 -6.64 6.09 -9.81
CA VAL A 424 -6.61 7.44 -10.40
C VAL A 424 -7.11 8.53 -9.45
N GLN A 425 -7.89 8.17 -8.44
CA GLN A 425 -8.51 9.16 -7.58
C GLN A 425 -7.53 9.94 -6.69
N PRO A 426 -6.45 9.35 -6.13
CA PRO A 426 -5.40 10.14 -5.49
C PRO A 426 -4.79 11.19 -6.41
N ILE A 427 -4.66 10.91 -7.72
CA ILE A 427 -4.19 11.89 -8.72
C ILE A 427 -5.21 13.03 -8.85
N PHE A 428 -6.50 12.71 -8.99
CA PHE A 428 -7.55 13.72 -9.10
C PHE A 428 -7.66 14.58 -7.85
N ALA A 429 -7.63 13.97 -6.66
CA ALA A 429 -7.65 14.69 -5.39
C ALA A 429 -6.46 15.66 -5.26
N ALA A 430 -5.27 15.24 -5.72
CA ALA A 430 -4.08 16.10 -5.72
C ALA A 430 -4.22 17.29 -6.68
N LEU A 431 -4.68 17.05 -7.92
CA LEU A 431 -4.90 18.10 -8.92
C LEU A 431 -5.97 19.10 -8.47
N GLU A 432 -7.08 18.60 -7.93
CA GLU A 432 -8.18 19.42 -7.43
C GLU A 432 -7.75 20.27 -6.23
N ARG A 433 -6.94 19.72 -5.31
CA ARG A 433 -6.38 20.47 -4.18
C ARG A 433 -5.49 21.63 -4.64
N VAL A 434 -4.65 21.42 -5.65
CA VAL A 434 -3.81 22.49 -6.20
C VAL A 434 -4.66 23.64 -6.75
N VAL A 435 -5.73 23.33 -7.48
CA VAL A 435 -6.61 24.36 -8.03
C VAL A 435 -7.47 25.03 -6.98
N HIS A 436 -7.98 24.28 -6.02
CA HIS A 436 -8.74 24.84 -4.91
C HIS A 436 -7.92 25.86 -4.11
N ASN A 437 -6.65 25.56 -3.82
CA ASN A 437 -5.76 26.44 -3.07
C ASN A 437 -5.37 27.70 -3.85
N ASN A 438 -5.20 27.60 -5.18
CA ASN A 438 -4.74 28.71 -6.02
C ASN A 438 -5.90 29.56 -6.56
N TRP A 439 -7.08 28.99 -6.76
CA TRP A 439 -8.27 29.65 -7.34
C TRP A 439 -9.59 29.21 -6.68
N PRO A 440 -9.82 29.57 -5.40
CA PRO A 440 -10.95 29.08 -4.60
C PRO A 440 -12.36 29.47 -5.10
N ARG A 441 -12.49 30.39 -6.07
CA ARG A 441 -13.77 30.92 -6.59
C ARG A 441 -14.12 30.53 -8.03
N LYS A 442 -13.36 29.64 -8.68
CA LYS A 442 -13.66 29.21 -10.07
C LYS A 442 -14.68 28.06 -10.11
N ASN A 443 -15.30 27.84 -11.27
CA ASN A 443 -16.21 26.73 -11.54
C ASN A 443 -15.48 25.37 -11.38
N LEU A 444 -15.42 24.86 -10.15
CA LEU A 444 -14.74 23.63 -9.77
C LEU A 444 -15.30 22.41 -10.50
N ILE A 445 -16.59 22.44 -10.86
CA ILE A 445 -17.27 21.37 -11.59
C ILE A 445 -16.72 21.29 -13.02
N GLY A 446 -16.67 22.41 -13.73
CA GLY A 446 -16.10 22.47 -15.09
C GLY A 446 -14.64 22.06 -15.12
N PHE A 447 -13.84 22.53 -14.16
CA PHE A 447 -12.43 22.14 -14.02
C PHE A 447 -12.28 20.63 -13.78
N ARG A 448 -13.08 20.05 -12.89
CA ARG A 448 -13.07 18.62 -12.59
C ARG A 448 -13.41 17.79 -13.82
N LEU A 449 -14.49 18.14 -14.52
CA LEU A 449 -14.92 17.44 -15.74
C LEU A 449 -13.81 17.43 -16.79
N ILE A 450 -13.22 18.60 -17.07
CA ILE A 450 -12.17 18.74 -18.09
C ILE A 450 -10.92 17.98 -17.68
N THR A 451 -10.40 18.18 -16.47
CA THR A 451 -9.12 17.58 -16.07
C THR A 451 -9.17 16.08 -15.95
N ARG A 452 -10.22 15.52 -15.34
CA ARG A 452 -10.39 14.07 -15.25
C ARG A 452 -10.55 13.43 -16.63
N THR A 453 -11.31 14.07 -17.53
CA THR A 453 -11.48 13.58 -18.91
C THR A 453 -10.17 13.62 -19.69
N LEU A 454 -9.45 14.75 -19.67
CA LEU A 454 -8.15 14.88 -20.35
C LEU A 454 -7.12 13.88 -19.82
N PHE A 455 -7.11 13.62 -18.51
CA PHE A 455 -6.23 12.62 -17.92
C PHE A 455 -6.52 11.21 -18.47
N VAL A 456 -7.79 10.78 -18.48
CA VAL A 456 -8.16 9.45 -18.99
C VAL A 456 -7.86 9.33 -20.49
N ILE A 457 -8.12 10.39 -21.27
CA ILE A 457 -7.75 10.44 -22.70
C ILE A 457 -6.24 10.26 -22.87
N ALA A 458 -5.43 11.01 -22.12
CA ALA A 458 -3.97 10.92 -22.19
C ALA A 458 -3.46 9.52 -21.86
N VAL A 459 -3.96 8.90 -20.77
CA VAL A 459 -3.64 7.51 -20.40
C VAL A 459 -4.02 6.53 -21.52
N THR A 460 -5.20 6.69 -22.10
CA THR A 460 -5.69 5.81 -23.17
C THR A 460 -4.87 5.94 -24.44
N LEU A 461 -4.44 7.17 -24.80
CA LEU A 461 -3.57 7.42 -25.95
C LEU A 461 -2.19 6.79 -25.77
N VAL A 462 -1.58 6.93 -24.58
CA VAL A 462 -0.29 6.31 -24.28
C VAL A 462 -0.41 4.78 -24.30
N ALA A 463 -1.46 4.21 -23.70
CA ALA A 463 -1.74 2.77 -23.75
C ALA A 463 -1.91 2.27 -25.20
N SER A 464 -2.60 3.04 -26.05
CA SER A 464 -2.82 2.70 -27.46
C SER A 464 -1.55 2.79 -28.30
N ALA A 465 -0.63 3.68 -27.93
CA ALA A 465 0.67 3.82 -28.60
C ALA A 465 1.66 2.71 -28.19
N LEU A 466 1.55 2.19 -26.96
CA LEU A 466 2.46 1.21 -26.38
C LEU A 466 1.71 -0.02 -25.83
N PRO A 467 1.09 -0.87 -26.67
CA PRO A 467 0.24 -1.98 -26.21
C PRO A 467 1.05 -3.22 -25.76
N PHE A 468 2.13 -3.02 -25.01
CA PHE A 468 3.08 -4.07 -24.64
C PHE A 468 2.94 -4.47 -23.17
N PHE A 469 2.13 -5.50 -22.92
CA PHE A 469 1.73 -5.91 -21.56
C PHE A 469 2.92 -6.16 -20.61
N ASN A 470 3.88 -7.00 -21.01
CA ASN A 470 5.01 -7.35 -20.14
C ASN A 470 5.98 -6.18 -19.97
N ASP A 471 6.19 -5.36 -21.00
CA ASP A 471 7.15 -4.25 -20.93
C ASP A 471 6.63 -3.15 -20.01
N ILE A 472 5.33 -2.87 -20.08
CA ILE A 472 4.67 -1.92 -19.17
C ILE A 472 4.72 -2.43 -17.73
N ASN A 473 4.35 -3.69 -17.48
CA ASN A 473 4.36 -4.24 -16.11
C ASN A 473 5.77 -4.28 -15.53
N GLY A 474 6.76 -4.63 -16.35
CA GLY A 474 8.16 -4.67 -15.95
C GLY A 474 8.64 -3.29 -15.54
N PHE A 475 8.29 -2.28 -16.34
CA PHE A 475 8.61 -0.89 -16.06
C PHE A 475 7.91 -0.37 -14.80
N ILE A 476 6.60 -0.62 -14.63
CA ILE A 476 5.84 -0.22 -13.43
C ILE A 476 6.48 -0.80 -12.17
N GLY A 477 6.75 -2.11 -12.18
CA GLY A 477 7.36 -2.79 -11.05
C GLY A 477 8.73 -2.21 -10.70
N ALA A 478 9.55 -1.94 -11.71
CA ALA A 478 10.88 -1.38 -11.49
C ALA A 478 10.81 0.02 -10.88
N ILE A 479 10.05 0.96 -11.47
CA ILE A 479 9.99 2.33 -10.97
C ILE A 479 9.31 2.48 -9.60
N SER A 480 8.49 1.51 -9.19
CA SER A 480 7.73 1.56 -7.94
C SER A 480 8.40 0.81 -6.80
N PHE A 481 8.94 -0.38 -7.06
CA PHE A 481 9.36 -1.30 -6.01
C PHE A 481 10.50 -0.73 -5.15
N PHE A 482 11.61 -0.30 -5.76
CA PHE A 482 12.70 0.25 -4.96
C PHE A 482 12.30 1.50 -4.16
N PRO A 483 11.76 2.58 -4.75
CA PRO A 483 11.46 3.78 -3.96
C PRO A 483 10.37 3.51 -2.91
N LEU A 484 9.24 2.91 -3.29
CA LEU A 484 8.04 2.84 -2.45
C LEU A 484 8.00 1.60 -1.53
N THR A 485 8.58 0.48 -1.96
CA THR A 485 8.59 -0.77 -1.18
C THR A 485 9.84 -0.88 -0.32
N VAL A 486 10.98 -0.33 -0.76
CA VAL A 486 12.28 -0.54 -0.07
C VAL A 486 12.85 0.73 0.55
N TYR A 487 13.10 1.77 -0.25
CA TYR A 487 13.84 2.96 0.16
C TYR A 487 13.11 3.75 1.26
N PHE A 488 11.88 4.20 1.00
CA PHE A 488 11.16 5.05 1.96
C PHE A 488 10.85 4.31 3.27
N PRO A 489 10.37 3.05 3.27
CA PRO A 489 10.14 2.31 4.52
C PRO A 489 11.41 2.16 5.36
N THR A 490 12.52 1.75 4.74
CA THR A 490 13.79 1.57 5.46
C THR A 490 14.38 2.89 5.93
N ALA A 491 14.28 3.96 5.14
CA ALA A 491 14.74 5.29 5.53
C ALA A 491 13.92 5.85 6.71
N MET A 492 12.59 5.74 6.66
CA MET A 492 11.71 6.13 7.76
C MET A 492 12.05 5.33 9.02
N TYR A 493 12.25 4.02 8.92
CA TYR A 493 12.57 3.18 10.06
C TYR A 493 13.91 3.55 10.71
N ILE A 494 14.98 3.72 9.93
CA ILE A 494 16.28 4.17 10.45
C ILE A 494 16.13 5.52 11.16
N LYS A 495 15.40 6.45 10.56
CA LYS A 495 15.20 7.79 11.12
C LYS A 495 14.36 7.75 12.40
N SER A 496 13.32 6.91 12.43
CA SER A 496 12.42 6.72 13.57
C SER A 496 13.12 6.06 14.75
N LYS A 497 14.02 5.10 14.51
CA LYS A 497 14.80 4.45 15.58
C LYS A 497 15.98 5.30 16.03
N GLY A 498 16.57 6.10 15.14
CA GLY A 498 17.68 6.99 15.45
C GLY A 498 18.80 6.27 16.20
N LYS A 499 19.20 6.78 17.37
CA LYS A 499 20.25 6.19 18.22
C LYS A 499 19.86 4.85 18.86
N ALA A 500 18.57 4.51 18.91
CA ALA A 500 18.12 3.22 19.46
C ALA A 500 18.36 2.04 18.50
N LEU A 501 18.68 2.31 17.22
CA LEU A 501 19.08 1.27 16.28
C LEU A 501 20.56 0.90 16.49
N THR A 502 20.82 0.00 17.43
CA THR A 502 22.18 -0.44 17.78
C THR A 502 22.59 -1.74 17.08
N SER A 503 21.64 -2.47 16.51
CA SER A 503 21.89 -3.76 15.85
C SER A 503 22.62 -3.57 14.52
N THR A 504 23.92 -3.89 14.51
CA THR A 504 24.75 -3.88 13.30
C THR A 504 24.22 -4.86 12.24
N LYS A 505 23.68 -6.02 12.66
CA LYS A 505 23.09 -7.01 11.76
C LYS A 505 21.85 -6.47 11.03
N GLU A 506 20.96 -5.79 11.76
CA GLU A 506 19.74 -5.20 11.20
C GLU A 506 20.08 -4.07 10.23
N LEU A 507 21.02 -3.20 10.59
CA LEU A 507 21.49 -2.13 9.72
C LEU A 507 22.13 -2.67 8.44
N THR A 508 23.01 -3.68 8.55
CA THR A 508 23.63 -4.35 7.40
C THR A 508 22.58 -4.97 6.49
N MET A 509 21.56 -5.64 7.04
CA MET A 509 20.46 -6.21 6.26
C MET A 509 19.67 -5.13 5.52
N ILE A 510 19.36 -4.00 6.16
CA ILE A 510 18.68 -2.87 5.51
C ILE A 510 19.52 -2.33 4.33
N TRP A 511 20.82 -2.11 4.54
CA TRP A 511 21.68 -1.62 3.46
C TRP A 511 21.85 -2.63 2.32
N ALA A 512 22.04 -3.91 2.63
CA ALA A 512 22.10 -4.97 1.64
C ALA A 512 20.82 -5.02 0.81
N LEU A 513 19.65 -4.97 1.45
CA LEU A 513 18.36 -4.98 0.76
C LEU A 513 18.20 -3.76 -0.15
N ARG A 514 18.61 -2.56 0.31
CA ARG A 514 18.57 -1.33 -0.51
C ARG A 514 19.48 -1.44 -1.73
N ILE A 515 20.71 -1.93 -1.57
CA ILE A 515 21.66 -2.08 -2.68
C ILE A 515 21.16 -3.11 -3.67
N ILE A 516 20.80 -4.31 -3.21
CA ILE A 516 20.32 -5.40 -4.08
C ILE A 516 19.05 -4.99 -4.83
N SER A 517 18.05 -4.46 -4.13
CA SER A 517 16.79 -4.03 -4.76
C SER A 517 16.97 -2.84 -5.70
N GLY A 518 17.89 -1.93 -5.38
CA GLY A 518 18.26 -0.81 -6.24
C GLY A 518 18.92 -1.28 -7.54
N LEU A 519 19.85 -2.25 -7.46
CA LEU A 519 20.47 -2.87 -8.64
C LEU A 519 19.45 -3.63 -9.48
N ILE A 520 18.60 -4.45 -8.86
CA ILE A 520 17.51 -5.18 -9.54
C ILE A 520 16.58 -4.21 -10.27
N THR A 521 16.22 -3.10 -9.62
CA THR A 521 15.39 -2.06 -10.23
C THR A 521 16.07 -1.40 -11.41
N LEU A 522 17.36 -1.05 -11.29
CA LEU A 522 18.11 -0.44 -12.37
C LEU A 522 18.14 -1.35 -13.61
N VAL A 523 18.47 -2.63 -13.43
CA VAL A 523 18.49 -3.57 -14.56
C VAL A 523 17.10 -3.80 -15.13
N ALA A 524 16.06 -3.87 -14.28
CA ALA A 524 14.68 -4.04 -14.72
C ALA A 524 14.15 -2.84 -15.53
N ILE A 525 14.53 -1.60 -15.18
CA ILE A 525 14.26 -0.41 -15.99
C ILE A 525 14.91 -0.57 -17.36
N ILE A 526 16.21 -0.92 -17.41
CA ILE A 526 16.94 -1.10 -18.66
C ILE A 526 16.28 -2.17 -19.55
N GLY A 527 15.97 -3.33 -18.98
CA GLY A 527 15.32 -4.43 -19.70
C GLY A 527 13.94 -4.05 -20.25
N SER A 528 13.13 -3.36 -19.44
CA SER A 528 11.79 -2.92 -19.86
C SER A 528 11.86 -1.84 -20.94
N VAL A 529 12.79 -0.87 -20.83
CA VAL A 529 12.99 0.17 -21.85
C VAL A 529 13.45 -0.42 -23.18
N GLU A 530 14.40 -1.37 -23.15
CA GLU A 530 14.86 -2.05 -24.37
C GLU A 530 13.74 -2.92 -24.98
N GLY A 531 12.92 -3.57 -24.14
CA GLY A 531 11.74 -4.31 -24.57
C GLY A 531 10.69 -3.41 -25.26
N ILE A 532 10.40 -2.24 -24.68
CA ILE A 532 9.56 -1.21 -25.33
C ILE A 532 10.16 -0.78 -26.67
N ARG A 533 11.46 -0.42 -26.68
CA ARG A 533 12.15 0.04 -27.89
C ARG A 533 12.10 -0.99 -29.01
N SER A 534 12.42 -2.25 -28.72
CA SER A 534 12.39 -3.35 -29.67
C SER A 534 10.97 -3.57 -30.22
N SER A 535 9.96 -3.48 -29.34
CA SER A 535 8.57 -3.65 -29.72
C SER A 535 8.05 -2.51 -30.61
N VAL A 536 8.45 -1.26 -30.33
CA VAL A 536 8.13 -0.08 -31.15
C VAL A 536 8.79 -0.16 -32.53
N GLN A 537 10.08 -0.53 -32.61
CA GLN A 537 10.78 -0.63 -33.91
C GLN A 537 10.14 -1.67 -34.85
N GLY A 538 9.49 -2.69 -34.30
CA GLY A 538 8.77 -3.70 -35.07
C GLY A 538 7.33 -3.36 -35.42
N THR A 539 6.77 -2.23 -34.95
CA THR A 539 5.35 -1.90 -35.11
C THR A 539 5.15 -0.52 -35.75
N LYS A 540 4.18 -0.39 -36.67
CA LYS A 540 3.68 0.95 -37.02
C LYS A 540 2.85 1.44 -35.84
N LEU A 541 3.13 2.66 -35.36
CA LEU A 541 2.32 3.30 -34.31
C LEU A 541 0.84 3.22 -34.66
N PHE A 542 0.01 2.82 -33.69
CA PHE A 542 -1.43 2.58 -33.84
C PHE A 542 -1.82 1.42 -34.78
N HIS A 543 -0.91 0.52 -35.13
CA HIS A 543 -1.20 -0.74 -35.81
C HIS A 543 -0.72 -1.94 -34.98
N THR A 544 -1.57 -2.95 -34.82
CA THR A 544 -1.18 -4.23 -34.23
C THR A 544 -0.40 -5.07 -35.24
N LYS A 545 0.69 -5.73 -34.81
CA LYS A 545 1.38 -6.77 -35.60
C LYS A 545 0.36 -7.88 -35.95
N ASN A 546 0.39 -8.30 -37.21
CA ASN A 546 -0.41 -9.39 -37.78
C ASN A 546 -0.19 -10.71 -37.04
#